data_AF-A0A0K8R9X2-F1
#
_entry.id   AF-A0A0K8R9X2-F1
#
_cell.length_a   1.000
_cell.length_b   1.000
_cell.length_c   1.000
_cell.angle_alpha   90.00
_cell.angle_beta   90.00
_cell.angle_gamma   90.00
#
_symmetry.space_group_name_H-M   'P 1'
#
loop_
_entity.id
_entity.type
_entity.pdbx_description
1 polymer ?
#
loop_
_entity_poly.entity_id
_entity_poly.type
_entity_poly.pdbx_seq_one_letter_code
_entity_poly.pdbx_strand_id
1 'polypeptide(L)'
;MKTALTCALFGILFFGSQCSYEEETDHKPMTQEELYKHSYENNTGLCGSWYRNESSLELIYNCTLQTLDQKNYTIVNKTWEGFRLKHNMTIPTLVGLMCNFSVAMPENFTLMFEFEEDLEQKSLGSFDEDSVTTEARPIPEKELLYAEGNCSVKIYASTTQVPTTPSETTINAIE
;
A
#
# COMPACT_ATOMS: atom_id res chain seq x y z
N MET A 1 -5.86 12.68 -26.15
CA MET A 1 -6.57 11.62 -25.40
C MET A 1 -5.59 10.50 -25.01
N LYS A 2 -4.56 10.80 -24.21
CA LYS A 2 -3.62 9.79 -23.68
C LYS A 2 -3.28 10.01 -22.19
N THR A 3 -3.58 11.20 -21.67
CA THR A 3 -3.35 11.60 -20.28
C THR A 3 -4.42 11.16 -19.29
N ALA A 4 -5.61 10.74 -19.77
CA ALA A 4 -6.68 10.25 -18.90
C ALA A 4 -6.52 8.77 -18.49
N LEU A 5 -5.79 7.98 -19.29
CA LEU A 5 -5.69 6.53 -19.08
C LEU A 5 -4.77 6.16 -17.90
N THR A 6 -3.85 7.04 -17.51
CA THR A 6 -2.91 6.77 -16.42
C THR A 6 -3.54 6.95 -15.03
N CYS A 7 -4.58 7.78 -14.91
CA CYS A 7 -5.30 7.98 -13.65
C CYS A 7 -6.18 6.77 -13.29
N ALA A 8 -6.72 6.08 -14.31
CA ALA A 8 -7.56 4.90 -14.10
C ALA A 8 -6.77 3.65 -13.64
N LEU A 9 -5.50 3.52 -14.04
CA LEU A 9 -4.71 2.31 -13.80
C LEU A 9 -3.92 2.33 -12.47
N PHE A 10 -3.52 3.51 -11.97
CA PHE A 10 -2.83 3.63 -10.66
C PHE A 10 -3.71 4.18 -9.55
N GLY A 11 -4.87 4.75 -9.90
CA GLY A 11 -5.85 5.21 -8.94
C GLY A 11 -6.21 4.10 -7.96
N ILE A 12 -6.42 2.88 -8.40
CA ILE A 12 -6.92 1.80 -7.53
C ILE A 12 -5.85 1.30 -6.54
N LEU A 13 -4.57 1.35 -6.93
CA LEU A 13 -3.44 0.86 -6.14
C LEU A 13 -3.06 1.75 -4.93
N PHE A 14 -3.20 3.07 -5.06
CA PHE A 14 -2.82 4.07 -4.03
C PHE A 14 -3.95 5.00 -3.59
N PHE A 15 -5.07 5.01 -4.32
CA PHE A 15 -6.18 5.92 -4.14
C PHE A 15 -7.45 5.06 -3.96
N GLY A 16 -7.81 4.78 -2.71
CA GLY A 16 -9.08 4.16 -2.36
C GLY A 16 -10.34 4.95 -2.75
N SER A 17 -10.28 5.86 -3.73
CA SER A 17 -11.43 6.49 -4.38
C SER A 17 -11.01 7.15 -5.70
N GLN A 18 -11.39 6.52 -6.81
CA GLN A 18 -11.82 7.11 -8.09
C GLN A 18 -11.05 8.33 -8.65
N CYS A 19 -10.27 8.09 -9.72
CA CYS A 19 -10.20 9.01 -10.86
C CYS A 19 -11.44 8.87 -11.77
N SER A 20 -12.63 8.67 -11.18
CA SER A 20 -13.89 8.78 -11.90
C SER A 20 -14.30 10.24 -11.82
N TYR A 21 -13.99 10.99 -12.87
CA TYR A 21 -14.66 12.25 -13.11
C TYR A 21 -16.11 11.90 -13.46
N GLU A 22 -16.97 11.77 -12.44
CA GLU A 22 -18.41 11.79 -12.67
C GLU A 22 -18.76 13.19 -13.17
N GLU A 23 -19.06 13.29 -14.47
CA GLU A 23 -19.78 14.43 -15.05
C GLU A 23 -21.16 14.47 -14.42
N GLU A 24 -21.30 15.00 -13.19
CA GLU A 24 -22.55 15.61 -12.73
C GLU A 24 -22.37 16.41 -11.43
N THR A 25 -22.69 17.71 -11.54
CA THR A 25 -23.04 18.66 -10.47
C THR A 25 -21.92 19.24 -9.59
N ASP A 26 -21.61 20.54 -9.76
CA ASP A 26 -21.12 21.50 -8.74
C ASP A 26 -20.06 21.02 -7.71
N HIS A 27 -19.05 20.27 -8.12
CA HIS A 27 -17.93 19.94 -7.23
C HIS A 27 -16.92 21.08 -7.20
N LYS A 28 -16.94 21.86 -6.11
CA LYS A 28 -15.81 22.71 -5.73
C LYS A 28 -14.54 21.83 -5.77
N PRO A 29 -13.48 22.22 -6.50
CA PRO A 29 -12.26 21.43 -6.53
C PRO A 29 -11.73 21.27 -5.11
N MET A 30 -11.53 20.01 -4.73
CA MET A 30 -11.03 19.63 -3.42
C MET A 30 -9.59 20.15 -3.27
N THR A 31 -9.28 20.76 -2.13
CA THR A 31 -7.90 21.09 -1.78
C THR A 31 -7.09 19.82 -1.60
N GLN A 32 -5.76 19.92 -1.71
CA GLN A 32 -4.88 18.79 -1.48
C GLN A 32 -5.09 18.16 -0.11
N GLU A 33 -5.23 18.97 0.94
CA GLU A 33 -5.48 18.49 2.30
C GLU A 33 -6.79 17.70 2.41
N GLU A 34 -7.87 18.21 1.81
CA GLU A 34 -9.15 17.51 1.78
C GLU A 34 -9.04 16.16 1.03
N LEU A 35 -8.23 16.09 -0.04
CA LEU A 35 -8.00 14.85 -0.80
C LEU A 35 -7.25 13.80 0.01
N TYR A 36 -6.18 14.20 0.72
CA TYR A 36 -5.46 13.31 1.65
C TYR A 36 -6.36 12.81 2.75
N LYS A 37 -7.12 13.70 3.38
CA LYS A 37 -8.06 13.35 4.43
C LYS A 37 -9.11 12.36 3.93
N HIS A 38 -9.76 12.66 2.81
CA HIS A 38 -10.77 11.77 2.22
C HIS A 38 -10.23 10.36 1.95
N SER A 39 -9.02 10.28 1.42
CA SER A 39 -8.43 9.00 0.98
C SER A 39 -7.79 8.18 2.09
N TYR A 40 -7.20 8.84 3.10
CA TYR A 40 -6.29 8.19 4.05
C TYR A 40 -6.74 8.23 5.51
N GLU A 41 -7.67 9.10 5.90
CA GLU A 41 -8.12 9.21 7.30
C GLU A 41 -8.58 7.85 7.86
N ASN A 42 -9.34 7.08 7.07
CA ASN A 42 -9.87 5.77 7.47
C ASN A 42 -9.08 4.57 6.91
N ASN A 43 -8.00 4.81 6.17
CA ASN A 43 -7.19 3.75 5.61
C ASN A 43 -6.28 3.18 6.72
N THR A 44 -6.32 1.89 7.00
CA THR A 44 -5.47 1.30 8.04
C THR A 44 -4.11 0.83 7.49
N GLY A 45 -3.92 0.82 6.18
CA GLY A 45 -2.70 0.45 5.51
C GLY A 45 -1.59 1.51 5.58
N LEU A 46 -0.58 1.37 4.74
CA LEU A 46 0.65 2.18 4.75
C LEU A 46 0.36 3.66 4.59
N CYS A 47 -0.43 4.04 3.59
CA CYS A 47 -0.71 5.45 3.32
C CYS A 47 -1.54 6.12 4.42
N GLY A 48 -2.46 5.38 5.03
CA GLY A 48 -3.24 5.89 6.15
C GLY A 48 -2.43 6.01 7.43
N SER A 49 -1.61 5.01 7.76
CA SER A 49 -0.68 5.08 8.88
C SER A 49 0.35 6.20 8.71
N TRP A 50 0.85 6.43 7.49
CA TRP A 50 1.72 7.55 7.18
C TRP A 50 1.02 8.89 7.36
N TYR A 51 -0.18 9.06 6.80
CA TYR A 51 -0.95 10.30 6.90
C TYR A 51 -1.30 10.67 8.34
N ARG A 52 -1.70 9.68 9.16
CA ARG A 52 -1.99 9.88 10.60
C ARG A 52 -0.73 9.95 11.48
N ASN A 53 0.46 9.78 10.89
CA ASN A 53 1.75 9.74 11.57
C ASN A 53 1.77 8.72 12.72
N GLU A 54 1.33 7.50 12.42
CA GLU A 54 1.27 6.43 13.40
C GLU A 54 2.60 5.69 13.57
N SER A 55 2.87 5.25 14.79
CA SER A 55 4.01 4.37 15.11
C SER A 55 3.92 2.98 14.46
N SER A 56 2.75 2.61 13.93
CA SER A 56 2.49 1.32 13.28
C SER A 56 3.08 1.22 11.87
N LEU A 57 3.42 2.35 11.23
CA LEU A 57 3.82 2.41 9.81
C LEU A 57 4.96 1.45 9.44
N GLU A 58 6.07 1.50 10.18
CA GLU A 58 7.24 0.66 9.87
C GLU A 58 6.96 -0.82 10.13
N LEU A 59 6.12 -1.14 11.12
CA LEU A 59 5.70 -2.50 11.40
C LEU A 59 4.86 -3.05 10.23
N ILE A 60 3.93 -2.26 9.72
CA ILE A 60 3.07 -2.64 8.59
C ILE A 60 3.93 -2.85 7.35
N TYR A 61 4.86 -1.95 7.06
CA TYR A 61 5.79 -2.04 5.94
C TYR A 61 6.60 -3.34 5.97
N ASN A 62 7.26 -3.61 7.10
CA ASN A 62 8.10 -4.79 7.24
C ASN A 62 7.29 -6.10 7.20
N CYS A 63 6.11 -6.13 7.83
CA CYS A 63 5.21 -7.28 7.76
C CYS A 63 4.74 -7.53 6.32
N THR A 64 4.44 -6.47 5.57
CA THR A 64 3.97 -6.58 4.17
C THR A 64 5.06 -7.20 3.30
N LEU A 65 6.29 -6.66 3.36
CA LEU A 65 7.43 -7.22 2.62
C LEU A 65 7.69 -8.69 3.00
N GLN A 66 7.68 -9.02 4.29
CA GLN A 66 7.89 -10.38 4.76
C GLN A 66 6.82 -11.34 4.24
N THR A 67 5.55 -10.93 4.27
CA THR A 67 4.42 -11.73 3.80
C THR A 67 4.54 -12.02 2.30
N LEU A 68 4.95 -11.02 1.51
CA LEU A 68 5.11 -11.16 0.07
C LEU A 68 6.34 -12.00 -0.29
N ASP A 69 7.44 -11.84 0.43
CA ASP A 69 8.63 -12.69 0.28
C ASP A 69 8.30 -14.16 0.57
N GLN A 70 7.51 -14.46 1.60
CA GLN A 70 7.03 -15.82 1.89
C GLN A 70 6.19 -16.42 0.75
N LYS A 71 5.51 -15.59 -0.03
CA LYS A 71 4.75 -15.99 -1.23
C LYS A 71 5.59 -15.96 -2.51
N ASN A 72 6.91 -15.78 -2.39
CA ASN A 72 7.88 -15.69 -3.49
C ASN A 72 7.68 -14.47 -4.42
N TYR A 73 7.04 -13.41 -3.93
CA TYR A 73 6.92 -12.12 -4.63
C TYR A 73 8.08 -11.17 -4.28
N THR A 74 9.31 -11.65 -4.43
CA THR A 74 10.53 -10.91 -4.09
C THR A 74 10.73 -9.62 -4.90
N ILE A 75 9.97 -9.43 -5.99
CA ILE A 75 10.00 -8.22 -6.81
C ILE A 75 9.62 -6.97 -6.01
N VAL A 76 8.69 -7.09 -5.04
CA VAL A 76 8.23 -5.95 -4.23
C VAL A 76 9.35 -5.47 -3.31
N ASN A 77 9.97 -6.39 -2.58
CA ASN A 77 11.13 -6.08 -1.73
C ASN A 77 12.26 -5.45 -2.56
N LYS A 78 12.65 -6.09 -3.68
CA LYS A 78 13.68 -5.54 -4.58
C LYS A 78 13.36 -4.13 -5.07
N THR A 79 12.10 -3.86 -5.39
CA THR A 79 11.67 -2.56 -5.90
C THR A 79 11.68 -1.50 -4.79
N TRP A 80 11.03 -1.79 -3.66
CA TRP A 80 10.86 -0.84 -2.57
C TRP A 80 12.17 -0.60 -1.83
N GLU A 81 12.82 -1.66 -1.34
CA GLU A 81 14.08 -1.54 -0.61
C GLU A 81 15.24 -1.13 -1.52
N GLY A 82 15.25 -1.60 -2.77
CA GLY A 82 16.24 -1.17 -3.75
C GLY A 82 16.18 0.33 -4.01
N PHE A 83 14.97 0.88 -4.19
CA PHE A 83 14.78 2.32 -4.32
C PHE A 83 15.13 3.06 -3.02
N ARG A 84 14.62 2.58 -1.87
CA ARG A 84 14.85 3.19 -0.56
C ARG A 84 16.34 3.33 -0.25
N LEU A 85 17.10 2.24 -0.41
CA LEU A 85 18.54 2.20 -0.12
C LEU A 85 19.34 3.02 -1.12
N LYS A 86 19.02 2.95 -2.42
CA LYS A 86 19.69 3.74 -3.46
C LYS A 86 19.59 5.24 -3.21
N HIS A 87 18.46 5.69 -2.67
CA HIS A 87 18.19 7.10 -2.41
C HIS A 87 18.37 7.52 -0.94
N ASN A 88 18.93 6.65 -0.09
CA ASN A 88 19.15 6.90 1.35
C ASN A 88 17.88 7.36 2.09
N MET A 89 16.73 6.75 1.79
CA MET A 89 15.44 7.11 2.38
C MET A 89 15.13 6.28 3.63
N THR A 90 14.42 6.90 4.57
CA THR A 90 13.73 6.16 5.64
C THR A 90 12.44 5.54 5.11
N ILE A 91 11.88 4.56 5.81
CA ILE A 91 10.60 3.95 5.44
C ILE A 91 9.48 5.01 5.35
N PRO A 92 9.30 5.91 6.34
CA PRO A 92 8.29 6.95 6.24
C PRO A 92 8.47 7.89 5.05
N THR A 93 9.72 8.16 4.65
CA THR A 93 10.01 9.01 3.48
C THR A 93 9.59 8.34 2.19
N LEU A 94 9.94 7.05 2.01
CA LEU A 94 9.52 6.28 0.84
C LEU A 94 8.00 6.16 0.77
N VAL A 95 7.35 5.75 1.86
CA VAL A 95 5.89 5.62 1.89
C VAL A 95 5.22 6.95 1.61
N GLY A 96 5.75 8.05 2.15
CA GLY A 96 5.23 9.38 1.84
C GLY A 96 5.31 9.74 0.36
N LEU A 97 6.33 9.29 -0.38
CA LEU A 97 6.41 9.47 -1.82
C LEU A 97 5.41 8.58 -2.56
N MET A 98 5.29 7.31 -2.14
CA MET A 98 4.34 6.37 -2.72
C MET A 98 2.89 6.82 -2.56
N CYS A 99 2.58 7.45 -1.43
CA CYS A 99 1.25 7.96 -1.09
C CYS A 99 1.05 9.42 -1.53
N ASN A 100 1.98 10.01 -2.30
CA ASN A 100 1.85 11.39 -2.74
C ASN A 100 1.10 11.50 -4.07
N PHE A 101 -0.10 12.10 -4.02
CA PHE A 101 -0.97 12.28 -5.18
C PHE A 101 -0.40 13.16 -6.30
N SER A 102 0.63 13.95 -6.02
CA SER A 102 1.32 14.80 -7.01
C SER A 102 2.63 14.19 -7.53
N VAL A 103 3.02 13.00 -7.05
CA VAL A 103 4.29 12.35 -7.42
C VAL A 103 4.03 11.17 -8.33
N ALA A 104 4.74 11.13 -9.46
CA ALA A 104 4.80 9.93 -10.30
C ALA A 104 5.92 9.02 -9.79
N MET A 105 5.57 7.81 -9.38
CA MET A 105 6.56 6.81 -9.01
C MET A 105 7.35 6.32 -10.23
N PRO A 106 8.62 5.93 -10.08
CA PRO A 106 9.40 5.42 -11.20
C PRO A 106 8.78 4.13 -11.78
N GLU A 107 9.08 3.86 -13.05
CA GLU A 107 8.46 2.79 -13.85
C GLU A 107 8.55 1.40 -13.21
N ASN A 108 9.62 1.11 -12.47
CA ASN A 108 9.76 -0.17 -11.77
C ASN A 108 8.68 -0.44 -10.70
N PHE A 109 8.07 0.60 -10.11
CA PHE A 109 6.92 0.46 -9.21
C PHE A 109 5.63 0.09 -9.93
N THR A 110 5.60 0.30 -11.26
CA THR A 110 4.50 -0.16 -12.12
C THR A 110 4.74 -1.57 -12.58
N LEU A 111 5.93 -1.82 -13.12
CA LEU A 111 6.30 -3.10 -13.74
C LEU A 111 6.38 -4.27 -12.76
N MET A 112 6.34 -3.99 -11.44
CA MET A 112 6.25 -5.06 -10.44
C MET A 112 4.89 -5.76 -10.44
N PHE A 113 3.83 -5.16 -11.01
CA PHE A 113 2.49 -5.74 -11.00
C PHE A 113 2.21 -6.60 -12.23
N GLU A 114 1.38 -7.63 -12.03
CA GLU A 114 0.74 -8.41 -13.09
C GLU A 114 -0.62 -7.76 -13.41
N PHE A 115 -0.76 -7.16 -14.59
CA PHE A 115 -2.02 -6.55 -15.03
C PHE A 115 -2.87 -7.57 -15.81
N GLU A 116 -4.19 -7.56 -15.61
CA GLU A 116 -5.09 -8.54 -16.25
C GLU A 116 -5.14 -8.43 -17.79
N GLU A 117 -4.79 -7.27 -18.38
CA GLU A 117 -4.67 -7.13 -19.85
C GLU A 117 -3.56 -8.01 -20.45
N ASP A 118 -2.50 -8.34 -19.67
CA ASP A 118 -1.45 -9.26 -20.11
C ASP A 118 -1.91 -10.74 -20.12
N LEU A 119 -3.04 -11.06 -19.47
CA LEU A 119 -3.60 -12.41 -19.46
C LEU A 119 -4.30 -12.75 -20.77
N GLU A 120 -4.94 -11.78 -21.44
CA GLU A 120 -5.60 -12.00 -22.73
C GLU A 120 -4.58 -12.12 -23.89
N GLN A 121 -3.48 -11.35 -23.84
CA GLN A 121 -2.43 -11.46 -24.86
C GLN A 121 -1.60 -12.74 -24.70
N LYS A 122 -1.36 -13.20 -23.48
CA LYS A 122 -0.63 -14.44 -23.21
C LYS A 122 -1.43 -15.71 -23.56
N SER A 123 -2.76 -15.62 -23.69
CA SER A 123 -3.58 -16.75 -24.15
C SER A 123 -3.66 -16.86 -25.69
N LEU A 124 -3.16 -15.88 -26.45
CA LEU A 124 -3.31 -15.84 -27.92
C LEU A 124 -1.99 -16.00 -28.71
N GLY A 125 -0.85 -16.18 -28.05
CA GLY A 125 0.46 -16.29 -28.69
C GLY A 125 1.22 -17.56 -28.29
N SER A 126 1.50 -18.40 -29.28
CA SER A 126 2.24 -19.66 -29.24
C SER A 126 3.57 -19.65 -28.45
N PHE A 127 3.87 -20.82 -27.87
CA PHE A 127 5.17 -21.31 -27.38
C PHE A 127 6.37 -20.85 -28.22
N ASP A 128 7.48 -20.50 -27.55
CA ASP A 128 8.78 -21.13 -27.79
C ASP A 128 9.79 -20.86 -26.66
N GLU A 129 10.74 -21.78 -26.63
CA GLU A 129 11.67 -22.20 -25.59
C GLU A 129 12.77 -21.17 -25.24
N ASP A 130 13.30 -21.34 -24.02
CA ASP A 130 14.69 -21.05 -23.64
C ASP A 130 15.10 -19.58 -23.45
N SER A 131 14.75 -19.02 -22.28
CA SER A 131 15.72 -18.20 -21.57
C SER A 131 15.56 -18.36 -20.05
N VAL A 132 16.60 -18.90 -19.41
CA VAL A 132 16.81 -18.72 -17.97
C VAL A 132 17.14 -17.24 -17.75
N THR A 133 16.12 -16.41 -17.70
CA THR A 133 16.19 -15.11 -17.04
C THR A 133 15.35 -15.22 -15.78
N THR A 134 16.06 -15.28 -14.65
CA THR A 134 15.52 -15.30 -13.29
C THR A 134 14.88 -13.94 -12.94
N GLU A 135 14.00 -13.44 -13.80
CA GLU A 135 13.23 -12.24 -13.50
C GLU A 135 12.21 -12.56 -12.42
N ALA A 136 12.12 -11.68 -11.42
CA ALA A 136 11.25 -11.91 -10.28
C ALA A 136 9.79 -11.83 -10.75
N ARG A 137 8.99 -12.80 -10.35
CA ARG A 137 7.58 -12.95 -10.75
C ARG A 137 6.81 -11.65 -10.43
N PRO A 138 6.14 -11.03 -11.41
CA PRO A 138 5.20 -9.94 -11.17
C PRO A 138 4.12 -10.36 -10.18
N ILE A 139 3.63 -9.40 -9.37
CA ILE A 139 2.64 -9.66 -8.32
C ILE A 139 1.24 -9.17 -8.76
N PRO A 140 0.18 -9.97 -8.61
CA PRO A 140 -1.18 -9.46 -8.77
C PRO A 140 -1.47 -8.36 -7.74
N GLU A 141 -2.09 -7.25 -8.15
CA GLU A 141 -2.43 -6.12 -7.26
C GLU A 141 -3.11 -6.56 -5.95
N LYS A 142 -4.11 -7.44 -6.07
CA LYS A 142 -4.85 -8.00 -4.92
C LYS A 142 -3.97 -8.65 -3.86
N GLU A 143 -2.81 -9.18 -4.25
CA GLU A 143 -1.88 -9.84 -3.33
C GLU A 143 -1.12 -8.82 -2.47
N LEU A 144 -0.74 -7.69 -3.05
CA LEU A 144 -0.14 -6.58 -2.30
C LEU A 144 -1.17 -6.01 -1.30
N LEU A 145 -2.38 -5.70 -1.78
CA LEU A 145 -3.44 -5.15 -0.94
C LEU A 145 -3.84 -6.09 0.19
N TYR A 146 -3.92 -7.40 -0.10
CA TYR A 146 -4.21 -8.40 0.92
C TYR A 146 -3.10 -8.49 1.96
N ALA A 147 -1.83 -8.48 1.55
CA ALA A 147 -0.69 -8.54 2.46
C ALA A 147 -0.68 -7.31 3.38
N GLU A 148 -0.81 -6.11 2.81
CA GLU A 148 -0.84 -4.85 3.55
C GLU A 148 -2.01 -4.80 4.55
N GLY A 149 -3.22 -5.10 4.09
CA GLY A 149 -4.42 -5.09 4.93
C GLY A 149 -4.35 -6.11 6.08
N ASN A 150 -3.87 -7.32 5.80
CA ASN A 150 -3.72 -8.35 6.84
C ASN A 150 -2.66 -7.97 7.88
N CYS A 151 -1.54 -7.39 7.43
CA CYS A 151 -0.50 -6.88 8.33
C CYS A 151 -1.01 -5.75 9.21
N SER A 152 -1.69 -4.78 8.61
CA SER A 152 -2.38 -3.70 9.30
C SER A 152 -3.29 -4.24 10.41
N VAL A 153 -4.27 -5.08 10.08
CA VAL A 153 -5.23 -5.65 11.05
C VAL A 153 -4.50 -6.35 12.21
N LYS A 154 -3.50 -7.18 11.92
CA LYS A 154 -2.73 -7.88 12.95
C LYS A 154 -1.99 -6.94 13.88
N ILE A 155 -1.40 -5.88 13.35
CA ILE A 155 -0.61 -4.92 14.13
C ILE A 155 -1.54 -4.10 15.01
N TYR A 156 -2.63 -3.54 14.48
CA TYR A 156 -3.60 -2.79 15.30
C TYR A 156 -4.25 -3.65 16.38
N ALA A 157 -4.58 -4.90 16.07
CA ALA A 157 -5.09 -5.84 17.06
C ALA A 157 -4.06 -6.12 18.17
N SER A 158 -2.77 -6.14 17.85
CA SER A 158 -1.68 -6.37 18.81
C SER A 158 -1.33 -5.12 19.63
N THR A 159 -1.52 -3.91 19.08
CA THR A 159 -1.23 -2.64 19.77
C THR A 159 -2.40 -2.12 20.60
N THR A 160 -3.62 -2.61 20.34
CA THR A 160 -4.79 -2.34 21.18
C THR A 160 -4.63 -3.11 22.49
N GLN A 161 -3.95 -2.51 23.47
CA GLN A 161 -3.81 -3.10 24.80
C GLN A 161 -5.21 -3.33 25.39
N VAL A 162 -5.46 -4.54 25.89
CA VAL A 162 -6.49 -4.77 26.91
C VAL A 162 -6.13 -3.86 28.09
N PRO A 163 -7.04 -3.01 28.60
CA PRO A 163 -6.77 -2.17 29.75
C PRO A 163 -6.35 -3.03 30.94
N THR A 164 -5.05 -3.09 31.22
CA THR A 164 -4.54 -3.71 32.45
C THR A 164 -4.62 -2.66 33.53
N THR A 165 -5.83 -2.36 34.00
CA THR A 165 -6.03 -1.70 35.29
C THR A 165 -6.39 -2.80 36.29
N PRO A 166 -5.48 -3.22 37.18
CA PRO A 166 -5.89 -3.96 38.35
C PRO A 166 -6.80 -3.03 39.17
N SER A 167 -8.06 -3.41 39.39
CA SER A 167 -8.89 -2.73 40.38
C SER A 167 -8.26 -2.95 41.75
N GLU A 168 -7.50 -1.95 42.21
CA GLU A 168 -7.03 -1.86 43.58
C GLU A 168 -8.27 -1.77 44.48
N THR A 169 -8.65 -2.91 45.05
CA THR A 169 -9.76 -2.96 46.00
C THR A 169 -9.22 -2.41 47.31
N THR A 170 -9.41 -1.12 47.56
CA THR A 170 -9.15 -0.51 48.87
C THR A 170 -10.06 -1.18 49.89
N ILE A 171 -9.51 -2.14 50.64
CA ILE A 171 -10.14 -2.66 51.86
C ILE A 171 -10.04 -1.53 52.89
N ASN A 172 -11.10 -0.75 53.02
CA ASN A 172 -11.30 0.10 54.18
C ASN A 172 -11.56 -0.81 55.38
N ALA A 173 -10.52 -1.03 56.19
CA ALA A 173 -10.68 -1.51 57.56
C ALA A 173 -11.42 -0.41 58.33
N ILE A 174 -12.63 -0.75 58.81
CA ILE A 174 -13.36 0.06 59.79
C ILE A 174 -13.04 -0.52 61.15
N GLU A 175 -12.66 0.39 62.05
CA GLU A 175 -12.34 0.26 63.47
C GLU A 175 -13.45 -0.39 64.32
#